data_AF-A0AAU7AR67-F1
#
_entry.id   AF-A0AAU7AR67-F1
#
_cell.length_a   1.000
_cell.length_b   1.000
_cell.length_c   1.000
_cell.angle_alpha   90.00
_cell.angle_beta   90.00
_cell.angle_gamma   90.00
#
_symmetry.space_group_name_H-M   'P 1'
#
loop_
_entity.id
_entity.type
_entity.pdbx_description
1 polymer ?
#
loop_
_entity_poly.entity_id
_entity_poly.type
_entity_poly.pdbx_seq_one_letter_code
_entity_poly.pdbx_strand_id
1 'polypeptide(L)'
;MAHGVVSRLAAARRRYAGRRVPHGLFGPGLLLCHRPLVRTHLRLWWAGRSGVPPAAHVVLELWLYVRFLLTLPRQLRQAPRGRRVRLLVRSAAWSVPPGQLLLFGLDRPGSRLLEFVFDQEIGGWHALRNRDASATALLADKQAFAELAAAHGVTVPRALVAVRRGSAEPLATLLTGTAGDPLEVFCKLRAGNRALGAFAAVRAEAGWIGRRLNGPPLDSPAAVESAWRELIGHGDALVQPLLRDCVALRPLAEVEGDEVTTIRAITRRDDELLVALLEVPLPTGGYAILEIEAATGAVLPEVPHHPTPAAARAVRQRAGDGFRVPCFDAILAQSARLQALVDLPAIAWDWTVTADGPVLLEGNSGWSGLMPQVFRGGLLTGDRCGA
;
A
#
# COMPACT_ATOMS: atom_id res chain seq x y z
N MET A 1 -3.36 29.21 -21.96
CA MET A 1 -2.49 28.04 -22.22
C MET A 1 -1.15 28.08 -21.45
N ALA A 2 -0.45 29.23 -21.36
CA ALA A 2 0.86 29.32 -20.68
C ALA A 2 0.86 28.91 -19.18
N HIS A 3 -0.15 29.28 -18.40
CA HIS A 3 -0.22 28.93 -16.97
C HIS A 3 -0.32 27.41 -16.70
N GLY A 4 -0.94 26.65 -17.60
CA GLY A 4 -1.05 25.19 -17.46
C GLY A 4 0.29 24.48 -17.65
N VAL A 5 1.16 25.00 -18.52
CA VAL A 5 2.47 24.41 -18.82
C VAL A 5 3.43 24.61 -17.64
N VAL A 6 3.47 25.82 -17.07
CA VAL A 6 4.35 26.15 -15.94
C VAL A 6 4.00 25.29 -14.70
N SER A 7 2.71 25.11 -14.40
CA SER A 7 2.27 24.27 -13.29
C SER A 7 2.67 22.79 -13.47
N ARG A 8 2.53 22.25 -14.69
CA ARG A 8 2.94 20.87 -15.00
C ARG A 8 4.46 20.67 -14.89
N LEU A 9 5.26 21.63 -15.35
CA LEU A 9 6.71 21.58 -15.22
C LEU A 9 7.17 21.69 -13.76
N ALA A 10 6.53 22.53 -12.95
CA ALA A 10 6.83 22.62 -11.52
C ALA A 10 6.48 21.32 -10.77
N ALA A 11 5.32 20.72 -11.08
CA ALA A 11 4.93 19.41 -10.54
C ALA A 11 5.91 18.30 -10.96
N ALA A 12 6.29 18.27 -12.24
CA ALA A 12 7.31 17.35 -12.74
C ALA A 12 8.64 17.57 -12.03
N ARG A 13 9.13 18.80 -11.93
CA ARG A 13 10.40 19.11 -11.22
C ARG A 13 10.38 18.60 -9.79
N ARG A 14 9.30 18.85 -9.01
CA ARG A 14 9.17 18.33 -7.64
C ARG A 14 9.24 16.80 -7.60
N ARG A 15 8.53 16.14 -8.52
CA ARG A 15 8.50 14.68 -8.62
C ARG A 15 9.88 14.08 -8.95
N TYR A 16 10.60 14.65 -9.90
CA TYR A 16 11.93 14.14 -10.31
C TYR A 16 13.02 14.51 -9.30
N ALA A 17 12.97 15.70 -8.71
CA ALA A 17 13.97 16.13 -7.73
C ALA A 17 13.99 15.23 -6.49
N GLY A 18 12.82 14.79 -6.03
CA GLY A 18 12.68 13.89 -4.87
C GLY A 18 13.07 12.44 -5.14
N ARG A 19 13.21 12.02 -6.42
CA ARG A 19 13.54 10.63 -6.76
C ARG A 19 15.04 10.38 -6.79
N ARG A 20 15.40 9.14 -6.43
CA ARG A 20 16.79 8.64 -6.42
C ARG A 20 17.08 7.65 -7.55
N VAL A 21 16.04 7.18 -8.23
CA VAL A 21 16.11 6.20 -9.32
C VAL A 21 15.20 6.63 -10.48
N PRO A 22 15.47 6.18 -11.72
CA PRO A 22 14.57 6.31 -12.87
C PRO A 22 13.15 5.80 -12.58
N HIS A 23 12.16 6.17 -13.40
CA HIS A 23 10.77 5.71 -13.28
C HIS A 23 10.53 4.30 -13.85
N GLY A 24 11.58 3.63 -14.35
CA GLY A 24 11.52 2.23 -14.75
C GLY A 24 12.91 1.64 -14.87
N LEU A 25 13.00 0.49 -15.54
CA LEU A 25 14.30 0.03 -16.02
C LEU A 25 14.84 1.06 -17.03
N PHE A 26 16.11 1.46 -16.88
CA PHE A 26 16.77 2.44 -17.75
C PHE A 26 18.29 2.23 -17.74
N GLY A 27 18.83 1.56 -18.74
CA GLY A 27 20.26 1.31 -18.80
C GLY A 27 20.66 0.42 -19.98
N PRO A 28 21.96 0.09 -20.10
CA PRO A 28 22.46 -0.75 -21.18
C PRO A 28 21.76 -2.11 -21.28
N GLY A 29 21.27 -2.66 -20.16
CA GLY A 29 20.54 -3.92 -20.14
C GLY A 29 19.29 -3.91 -21.02
N LEU A 30 18.56 -2.80 -21.10
CA LEU A 30 17.40 -2.68 -21.98
C LEU A 30 17.78 -2.60 -23.46
N LEU A 31 18.89 -1.94 -23.79
CA LEU A 31 19.35 -1.78 -25.17
C LEU A 31 19.94 -3.08 -25.73
N LEU A 32 20.63 -3.84 -24.87
CA LEU A 32 21.37 -5.03 -25.26
C LEU A 32 20.55 -6.33 -25.18
N CYS A 33 19.36 -6.29 -24.58
CA CYS A 33 18.53 -7.48 -24.37
C CYS A 33 17.30 -7.49 -25.29
N HIS A 34 17.22 -8.47 -26.20
CA HIS A 34 16.12 -8.62 -27.15
C HIS A 34 15.02 -9.60 -26.66
N ARG A 35 14.65 -9.53 -25.38
CA ARG A 35 13.58 -10.39 -24.83
C ARG A 35 12.20 -9.71 -24.92
N PRO A 36 11.09 -10.45 -25.13
CA PRO A 36 9.75 -9.87 -25.15
C PRO A 36 9.42 -9.03 -23.90
N LEU A 37 9.84 -9.48 -22.73
CA LEU A 37 9.63 -8.77 -21.46
C LEU A 37 10.28 -7.38 -21.42
N VAL A 38 11.35 -7.13 -22.18
CA VAL A 38 11.95 -5.78 -22.31
C VAL A 38 10.94 -4.80 -22.91
N ARG A 39 10.12 -5.24 -23.88
CA ARG A 39 9.06 -4.40 -24.45
C ARG A 39 7.98 -4.09 -23.41
N THR A 40 7.65 -5.06 -22.54
CA THR A 40 6.73 -4.83 -21.42
C THR A 40 7.27 -3.76 -20.49
N HIS A 41 8.53 -3.86 -20.05
CA HIS A 41 9.17 -2.83 -19.21
C HIS A 41 9.22 -1.45 -19.87
N LEU A 42 9.51 -1.38 -21.17
CA LEU A 42 9.45 -0.11 -21.91
C LEU A 42 8.02 0.48 -21.94
N ARG A 43 6.99 -0.37 -22.07
CA ARG A 43 5.58 0.08 -21.95
C ARG A 43 5.29 0.59 -20.54
N LEU A 44 5.74 -0.09 -19.49
CA LEU A 44 5.57 0.35 -18.09
C LEU A 44 6.24 1.71 -17.85
N TRP A 45 7.47 1.86 -18.33
CA TRP A 45 8.23 3.11 -18.26
C TRP A 45 7.48 4.26 -18.93
N TRP A 46 6.98 4.05 -20.16
CA TRP A 46 6.18 5.05 -20.86
C TRP A 46 4.85 5.35 -20.18
N ALA A 47 4.17 4.36 -19.61
CA ALA A 47 2.92 4.57 -18.88
C ALA A 47 3.14 5.37 -17.59
N GLY A 48 4.32 5.27 -16.98
CA GLY A 48 4.73 6.08 -15.84
C GLY A 48 4.88 7.58 -16.12
N ARG A 49 4.86 8.00 -17.40
CA ARG A 49 4.98 9.41 -17.81
C ARG A 49 3.76 10.20 -17.32
N SER A 50 3.95 11.03 -16.31
CA SER A 50 2.83 11.80 -15.71
C SER A 50 2.59 13.10 -16.46
N GLY A 51 2.22 13.01 -17.74
CA GLY A 51 1.96 14.16 -18.61
C GLY A 51 3.20 14.96 -19.03
N VAL A 52 4.40 14.43 -18.79
CA VAL A 52 5.67 15.02 -19.25
C VAL A 52 5.85 14.73 -20.75
N PRO A 53 6.22 15.72 -21.58
CA PRO A 53 6.51 15.49 -23.00
C PRO A 53 7.59 14.40 -23.19
N PRO A 54 7.49 13.54 -24.22
CA PRO A 54 8.39 12.39 -24.38
C PRO A 54 9.88 12.75 -24.36
N ALA A 55 10.30 13.79 -25.08
CA ALA A 55 11.71 14.20 -25.12
C ALA A 55 12.21 14.67 -23.74
N ALA A 56 11.40 15.48 -23.03
CA ALA A 56 11.73 15.93 -21.68
C ALA A 56 11.78 14.75 -20.69
N HIS A 57 10.88 13.76 -20.84
CA HIS A 57 10.90 12.55 -20.04
C HIS A 57 12.23 11.80 -20.20
N VAL A 58 12.68 11.53 -21.43
CA VAL A 58 13.96 10.85 -21.70
C VAL A 58 15.14 11.58 -21.05
N VAL A 59 15.22 12.91 -21.19
CA VAL A 59 16.30 13.71 -20.60
C VAL A 59 16.30 13.62 -19.07
N LEU A 60 15.12 13.73 -18.45
CA LEU A 60 14.98 13.64 -17.00
C LEU A 60 15.30 12.23 -16.47
N GLU A 61 14.94 11.18 -17.20
CA GLU A 61 15.27 9.79 -16.88
C GLU A 61 16.77 9.51 -16.99
N LEU A 62 17.43 10.04 -18.03
CA LEU A 62 18.89 9.97 -18.17
C LEU A 62 19.59 10.68 -17.00
N TRP A 63 19.11 11.86 -16.61
CA TRP A 63 19.62 12.57 -15.44
C TRP A 63 19.44 11.75 -14.14
N LEU A 64 18.27 11.15 -13.93
CA LEU A 64 18.02 10.26 -12.78
C LEU A 64 18.93 9.03 -12.80
N TYR A 65 19.18 8.45 -13.98
CA TYR A 65 20.07 7.30 -14.13
C TYR A 65 21.51 7.64 -13.77
N VAL A 66 22.06 8.76 -14.25
CA VAL A 66 23.39 9.23 -13.87
C VAL A 66 23.47 9.47 -12.35
N ARG A 67 22.48 10.15 -11.77
CA ARG A 67 22.40 10.37 -10.32
C ARG A 67 22.36 9.04 -9.55
N PHE A 68 21.59 8.06 -10.03
CA PHE A 68 21.52 6.73 -9.45
C PHE A 68 22.91 6.07 -9.45
N LEU A 69 23.60 6.04 -10.59
CA LEU A 69 24.96 5.48 -10.71
C LEU A 69 25.94 6.12 -9.72
N LEU A 70 25.89 7.45 -9.55
CA LEU A 70 26.75 8.17 -8.60
C LEU A 70 26.47 7.80 -7.13
N THR A 71 25.22 7.41 -6.80
CA THR A 71 24.86 6.99 -5.44
C THR A 71 25.03 5.49 -5.20
N LEU A 72 25.13 4.69 -6.26
CA LEU A 72 25.16 3.23 -6.20
C LEU A 72 26.28 2.67 -5.31
N PRO A 73 27.53 3.19 -5.32
CA PRO A 73 28.57 2.74 -4.40
C PRO A 73 28.20 2.88 -2.92
N ARG A 74 27.45 3.93 -2.55
CA ARG A 74 26.99 4.15 -1.17
C ARG A 74 25.94 3.10 -0.78
N GLN A 75 25.00 2.81 -1.68
CA GLN A 75 23.97 1.79 -1.45
C GLN A 75 24.58 0.38 -1.26
N LEU A 76 25.65 0.07 -2.00
CA LEU A 76 26.35 -1.21 -1.92
C LEU A 76 27.18 -1.40 -0.64
N ARG A 77 27.41 -0.36 0.17
CA ARG A 77 28.17 -0.49 1.43
C ARG A 77 27.49 -1.46 2.41
N GLN A 78 26.16 -1.50 2.39
CA GLN A 78 25.35 -2.41 3.22
C GLN A 78 25.23 -3.82 2.63
N ALA A 79 25.63 -4.04 1.37
CA ALA A 79 25.54 -5.34 0.73
C ALA A 79 26.71 -6.27 1.14
N PRO A 80 26.47 -7.60 1.21
CA PRO A 80 27.52 -8.58 1.49
C PRO A 80 28.69 -8.47 0.50
N ARG A 81 29.93 -8.44 1.00
CA ARG A 81 31.15 -8.18 0.19
C ARG A 81 31.23 -9.04 -1.07
N GLY A 82 30.99 -10.36 -0.94
CA GLY A 82 31.05 -11.31 -2.05
C GLY A 82 29.97 -11.12 -3.14
N ARG A 83 28.94 -10.29 -2.89
CA ARG A 83 27.84 -10.03 -3.83
C ARG A 83 27.93 -8.65 -4.48
N ARG A 84 28.80 -7.76 -3.99
CA ARG A 84 28.83 -6.33 -4.38
C ARG A 84 29.07 -6.08 -5.86
N VAL A 85 30.03 -6.77 -6.48
CA VAL A 85 30.33 -6.58 -7.91
C VAL A 85 29.13 -6.98 -8.77
N ARG A 86 28.51 -8.12 -8.45
CA ARG A 86 27.34 -8.59 -9.20
C ARG A 86 26.15 -7.67 -9.04
N LEU A 87 25.90 -7.20 -7.81
CA LEU A 87 24.87 -6.21 -7.53
C LEU A 87 25.15 -4.90 -8.26
N LEU A 88 26.40 -4.41 -8.28
CA LEU A 88 26.81 -3.21 -9.01
C LEU A 88 26.48 -3.34 -10.50
N VAL A 89 26.93 -4.43 -11.14
CA VAL A 89 26.72 -4.67 -12.57
C VAL A 89 25.23 -4.75 -12.90
N ARG A 90 24.46 -5.54 -12.14
CA ARG A 90 23.00 -5.68 -12.39
C ARG A 90 22.25 -4.38 -12.12
N SER A 91 22.57 -3.69 -11.04
CA SER A 91 21.95 -2.42 -10.70
C SER A 91 22.26 -1.37 -11.77
N ALA A 92 23.51 -1.26 -12.23
CA ALA A 92 23.86 -0.35 -13.32
C ALA A 92 23.18 -0.73 -14.64
N ALA A 93 23.16 -2.01 -15.01
CA ALA A 93 22.57 -2.45 -16.27
C ALA A 93 21.05 -2.20 -16.35
N TRP A 94 20.33 -2.32 -15.24
CA TRP A 94 18.86 -2.31 -15.18
C TRP A 94 18.26 -1.18 -14.34
N SER A 95 19.08 -0.34 -13.70
CA SER A 95 18.65 0.71 -12.75
C SER A 95 17.83 0.22 -11.56
N VAL A 96 17.97 -1.05 -11.19
CA VAL A 96 17.30 -1.62 -10.01
C VAL A 96 18.16 -1.37 -8.77
N PRO A 97 17.60 -0.83 -7.67
CA PRO A 97 18.33 -0.71 -6.41
C PRO A 97 18.89 -2.05 -5.91
N PRO A 98 20.13 -2.10 -5.38
CA PRO A 98 20.69 -3.33 -4.81
C PRO A 98 19.81 -3.98 -3.74
N GLY A 99 19.10 -3.16 -2.94
CA GLY A 99 18.18 -3.66 -1.92
C GLY A 99 17.03 -4.50 -2.49
N GLN A 100 16.43 -4.06 -3.60
CA GLN A 100 15.39 -4.84 -4.28
C GLN A 100 15.95 -6.09 -4.96
N LEU A 101 17.14 -6.02 -5.56
CA LEU A 101 17.80 -7.21 -6.11
C LEU A 101 18.07 -8.27 -5.03
N LEU A 102 18.51 -7.84 -3.85
CA LEU A 102 18.73 -8.73 -2.71
C LEU A 102 17.42 -9.29 -2.18
N LEU A 103 16.41 -8.44 -2.00
CA LEU A 103 15.10 -8.80 -1.46
C LEU A 103 14.41 -9.86 -2.32
N PHE A 104 14.47 -9.73 -3.65
CA PHE A 104 13.88 -10.67 -4.59
C PHE A 104 14.83 -11.84 -4.97
N GLY A 105 16.03 -11.92 -4.40
CA GLY A 105 17.03 -12.94 -4.79
C GLY A 105 17.53 -12.82 -6.24
N LEU A 106 17.34 -11.66 -6.86
CA LEU A 106 17.66 -11.33 -8.26
C LEU A 106 19.12 -10.95 -8.48
N ASP A 107 20.01 -11.36 -7.61
CA ASP A 107 21.45 -11.36 -7.82
C ASP A 107 21.98 -12.79 -8.05
N ARG A 108 21.16 -13.83 -7.92
CA ARG A 108 21.59 -15.21 -8.19
C ARG A 108 21.73 -15.47 -9.70
N PRO A 109 22.63 -16.36 -10.15
CA PRO A 109 22.66 -16.81 -11.55
C PRO A 109 21.31 -17.40 -11.95
N GLY A 110 20.88 -17.21 -13.20
CA GLY A 110 19.59 -17.71 -13.69
C GLY A 110 18.34 -16.96 -13.21
N SER A 111 18.48 -15.91 -12.39
CA SER A 111 17.34 -15.11 -11.91
C SER A 111 16.49 -14.54 -13.04
N ARG A 112 15.17 -14.57 -12.88
CA ARG A 112 14.19 -14.08 -13.87
C ARG A 112 13.88 -12.59 -13.66
N LEU A 113 14.91 -11.73 -13.67
CA LEU A 113 14.82 -10.30 -13.31
C LEU A 113 13.70 -9.55 -14.05
N LEU A 114 13.54 -9.82 -15.34
CA LEU A 114 12.54 -9.16 -16.21
C LEU A 114 11.10 -9.64 -15.97
N GLU A 115 10.89 -10.56 -15.03
CA GLU A 115 9.53 -10.96 -14.63
C GLU A 115 9.02 -10.10 -13.47
N PHE A 116 9.89 -9.30 -12.84
CA PHE A 116 9.53 -8.49 -11.68
C PHE A 116 9.19 -7.05 -12.09
N VAL A 117 8.16 -6.49 -11.47
CA VAL A 117 7.80 -5.07 -11.56
C VAL A 117 8.37 -4.35 -10.34
N PHE A 118 9.32 -3.45 -10.55
CA PHE A 118 10.00 -2.78 -9.44
C PHE A 118 9.19 -1.60 -8.89
N ASP A 119 9.49 -1.14 -7.67
CA ASP A 119 8.74 -0.04 -7.03
C ASP A 119 8.67 1.22 -7.90
N GLN A 120 9.72 1.49 -8.68
CA GLN A 120 9.71 2.63 -9.59
C GLN A 120 8.71 2.48 -10.75
N GLU A 121 8.41 1.25 -11.16
CA GLU A 121 7.50 0.89 -12.26
C GLU A 121 6.05 0.66 -11.81
N ILE A 122 5.82 0.42 -10.52
CA ILE A 122 4.50 -0.03 -10.02
C ILE A 122 3.36 0.92 -10.41
N GLY A 123 3.61 2.23 -10.44
CA GLY A 123 2.62 3.21 -10.90
C GLY A 123 2.29 3.09 -12.39
N GLY A 124 3.29 2.81 -13.24
CA GLY A 124 3.10 2.55 -14.66
C GLY A 124 2.40 1.20 -14.90
N TRP A 125 2.70 0.19 -14.06
CA TRP A 125 2.03 -1.10 -14.08
C TRP A 125 0.55 -0.98 -13.76
N HIS A 126 0.20 -0.32 -12.66
CA HIS A 126 -1.19 -0.01 -12.32
C HIS A 126 -1.87 0.81 -13.41
N ALA A 127 -1.23 1.83 -13.97
CA ALA A 127 -1.81 2.64 -15.03
C ALA A 127 -2.12 1.85 -16.32
N LEU A 128 -1.32 0.84 -16.66
CA LEU A 128 -1.58 -0.02 -17.83
C LEU A 128 -2.68 -1.04 -17.59
N ARG A 129 -2.80 -1.53 -16.35
CA ARG A 129 -3.77 -2.54 -15.93
C ARG A 129 -5.14 -1.93 -15.63
N ASN A 130 -5.17 -0.84 -14.87
CA ASN A 130 -6.36 -0.14 -14.42
C ASN A 130 -6.83 0.84 -15.51
N ARG A 131 -7.36 0.31 -16.61
CA ARG A 131 -7.86 1.12 -17.73
C ARG A 131 -9.15 1.87 -17.39
N ASP A 132 -9.92 1.35 -16.43
CA ASP A 132 -11.13 1.99 -15.96
C ASP A 132 -10.84 2.99 -14.82
N ALA A 133 -10.84 4.27 -15.20
CA ALA A 133 -10.68 5.37 -14.25
C ALA A 133 -11.87 5.48 -13.29
N SER A 134 -13.07 5.04 -13.69
CA SER A 134 -14.27 5.10 -12.86
C SER A 134 -14.21 4.08 -11.72
N ALA A 135 -13.78 2.85 -12.00
CA ALA A 135 -13.54 1.83 -10.98
C ALA A 135 -12.44 2.25 -9.99
N THR A 136 -11.37 2.90 -10.50
CA THR A 136 -10.32 3.47 -9.66
C THR A 136 -10.85 4.60 -8.77
N ALA A 137 -11.69 5.48 -9.31
CA ALA A 137 -12.30 6.58 -8.56
C ALA A 137 -13.29 6.09 -7.51
N LEU A 138 -14.08 5.04 -7.81
CA LEU A 138 -14.96 4.37 -6.87
C LEU A 138 -14.19 3.86 -5.66
N LEU A 139 -13.11 3.09 -5.86
CA LEU A 139 -12.29 2.60 -4.76
C LEU A 139 -11.59 3.72 -3.97
N ALA A 140 -11.24 4.83 -4.63
CA ALA A 140 -10.65 5.98 -3.96
C ALA A 140 -11.65 6.71 -3.05
N ASP A 141 -12.95 6.64 -3.35
CA ASP A 141 -14.03 7.19 -2.54
C ASP A 141 -14.51 6.16 -1.50
N LYS A 142 -13.94 6.24 -0.29
CA LYS A 142 -14.21 5.29 0.79
C LYS A 142 -15.68 5.25 1.21
N GLN A 143 -16.43 6.34 1.01
CA GLN A 143 -17.85 6.35 1.34
C GLN A 143 -18.66 5.64 0.25
N ALA A 144 -18.49 6.03 -1.01
CA ALA A 144 -19.23 5.43 -2.12
C ALA A 144 -18.94 3.92 -2.24
N PHE A 145 -17.69 3.52 -2.03
CA PHE A 145 -17.33 2.11 -2.03
C PHE A 145 -17.91 1.36 -0.82
N ALA A 146 -17.91 1.96 0.38
CA ALA A 146 -18.52 1.34 1.56
C ALA A 146 -20.04 1.12 1.37
N GLU A 147 -20.74 2.09 0.77
CA GLU A 147 -22.16 1.97 0.43
C GLU A 147 -22.41 0.81 -0.56
N LEU A 148 -21.58 0.70 -1.61
CA LEU A 148 -21.63 -0.41 -2.57
C LEU A 148 -21.39 -1.77 -1.88
N ALA A 149 -20.34 -1.88 -1.06
CA ALA A 149 -20.00 -3.11 -0.36
C ALA A 149 -21.10 -3.52 0.64
N ALA A 150 -21.64 -2.58 1.39
CA ALA A 150 -22.76 -2.81 2.32
C ALA A 150 -24.01 -3.31 1.58
N ALA A 151 -24.33 -2.75 0.42
CA ALA A 151 -25.44 -3.20 -0.42
C ALA A 151 -25.30 -4.66 -0.89
N HIS A 152 -24.08 -5.21 -0.87
CA HIS A 152 -23.77 -6.60 -1.22
C HIS A 152 -23.51 -7.50 0.01
N GLY A 153 -23.96 -7.06 1.19
CA GLY A 153 -23.89 -7.82 2.43
C GLY A 153 -22.48 -7.94 3.00
N VAL A 154 -21.58 -7.02 2.65
CA VAL A 154 -20.24 -6.95 3.25
C VAL A 154 -20.24 -5.96 4.41
N THR A 155 -19.74 -6.40 5.56
CA THR A 155 -19.59 -5.54 6.74
C THR A 155 -18.48 -4.53 6.50
N VAL A 156 -18.82 -3.24 6.62
CA VAL A 156 -17.90 -2.11 6.48
C VAL A 156 -18.02 -1.18 7.70
N PRO A 157 -17.01 -0.36 8.02
CA PRO A 157 -17.10 0.61 9.10
C PRO A 157 -18.15 1.66 8.76
N ARG A 158 -19.22 1.73 9.56
CA ARG A 158 -20.28 2.71 9.39
C ARG A 158 -19.71 4.12 9.53
N ALA A 159 -19.95 4.99 8.54
CA ALA A 159 -19.71 6.42 8.71
C ALA A 159 -20.72 6.97 9.72
N LEU A 160 -20.22 7.55 10.81
CA LEU A 160 -21.01 8.32 11.77
C LEU A 160 -21.33 9.69 11.18
N VAL A 161 -20.32 10.30 10.55
CA VAL A 161 -20.39 11.64 9.96
C VAL A 161 -19.51 11.68 8.70
N ALA A 162 -19.98 12.39 7.68
CA ALA A 162 -19.20 12.77 6.51
C ALA A 162 -19.17 14.30 6.40
N VAL A 163 -17.98 14.88 6.31
CA VAL A 163 -17.78 16.34 6.39
C VAL A 163 -17.06 16.83 5.15
N ARG A 164 -17.58 17.91 4.56
CA ARG A 164 -16.97 18.55 3.40
C ARG A 164 -15.71 19.31 3.79
N ARG A 165 -14.75 19.33 2.88
CA ARG A 165 -13.53 20.12 3.00
C ARG A 165 -13.82 21.56 3.41
N GLY A 166 -13.09 22.06 4.40
CA GLY A 166 -13.19 23.45 4.87
C GLY A 166 -14.39 23.75 5.76
N SER A 167 -15.15 22.74 6.22
CA SER A 167 -16.14 22.94 7.27
C SER A 167 -15.51 23.59 8.52
N ALA A 168 -16.27 24.45 9.19
CA ALA A 168 -15.87 25.08 10.45
C ALA A 168 -16.41 24.32 11.68
N GLU A 169 -17.19 23.25 11.48
CA GLU A 169 -17.85 22.53 12.57
C GLU A 169 -16.83 21.74 13.41
N PRO A 170 -16.77 21.99 14.75
CA PRO A 170 -15.91 21.23 15.66
C PRO A 170 -16.28 19.75 15.71
N LEU A 171 -15.29 18.88 15.91
CA LEU A 171 -15.50 17.42 15.95
C LEU A 171 -16.48 17.03 17.07
N ALA A 172 -16.35 17.67 18.24
CA ALA A 172 -17.25 17.40 19.36
C ALA A 172 -18.73 17.68 19.03
N THR A 173 -19.02 18.72 18.25
CA THR A 173 -20.37 19.10 17.85
C THR A 173 -20.98 18.08 16.90
N LEU A 174 -20.19 17.62 15.92
CA LEU A 174 -20.60 16.63 14.92
C LEU A 174 -21.00 15.28 15.53
N LEU A 175 -20.40 14.92 16.66
CA LEU A 175 -20.65 13.66 17.35
C LEU A 175 -21.79 13.75 18.37
N THR A 176 -22.21 14.96 18.74
CA THR A 176 -23.31 15.19 19.68
C THR A 176 -24.64 14.73 19.06
N GLY A 177 -25.33 13.81 19.73
CA GLY A 177 -26.63 13.31 19.25
C GLY A 177 -26.54 12.19 18.22
N THR A 178 -25.35 11.67 17.95
CA THR A 178 -25.22 10.38 17.27
C THR A 178 -25.72 9.28 18.20
N ALA A 179 -26.58 8.40 17.69
CA ALA A 179 -27.19 7.34 18.50
C ALA A 179 -26.08 6.48 19.17
N GLY A 180 -26.01 6.53 20.50
CA GLY A 180 -25.05 5.79 21.29
C GLY A 180 -23.75 6.51 21.66
N ASP A 181 -23.63 7.83 21.40
CA ASP A 181 -22.51 8.70 21.81
C ASP A 181 -21.15 7.95 21.86
N PRO A 182 -20.58 7.61 20.68
CA PRO A 182 -19.45 6.69 20.61
C PRO A 182 -18.27 7.24 21.42
N LEU A 183 -17.72 6.39 22.29
CA LEU A 183 -16.60 6.76 23.15
C LEU A 183 -15.28 6.87 22.38
N GLU A 184 -15.17 6.18 21.24
CA GLU A 184 -13.95 6.10 20.44
C GLU A 184 -14.26 6.21 18.94
N VAL A 185 -13.53 7.07 18.25
CA VAL A 185 -13.72 7.34 16.81
C VAL A 185 -12.40 7.34 16.05
N PHE A 186 -12.47 7.03 14.77
CA PHE A 186 -11.39 7.18 13.81
C PHE A 186 -11.77 8.20 12.74
N CYS A 187 -10.91 9.21 12.56
CA CYS A 187 -11.08 10.29 11.61
C CYS A 187 -10.11 10.09 10.43
N LYS A 188 -10.63 10.09 9.20
CA LYS A 188 -9.83 9.91 7.98
C LYS A 188 -10.38 10.69 6.80
N LEU A 189 -9.58 10.90 5.77
CA LEU A 189 -10.08 11.46 4.51
C LEU A 189 -11.03 10.48 3.82
N ARG A 190 -12.10 11.01 3.20
CA ARG A 190 -12.99 10.25 2.31
C ARG A 190 -12.23 9.68 1.12
N ALA A 191 -11.36 10.50 0.54
CA ALA A 191 -10.45 10.10 -0.52
C ALA A 191 -9.02 10.49 -0.13
N GLY A 192 -8.15 9.50 0.06
CA GLY A 192 -6.80 9.71 0.53
C GLY A 192 -6.02 8.42 0.64
N ASN A 193 -4.69 8.55 0.60
CA ASN A 193 -3.75 7.44 0.61
C ASN A 193 -2.81 7.57 1.82
N ARG A 194 -2.29 6.43 2.31
CA ARG A 194 -1.26 6.36 3.36
C ARG A 194 -1.67 7.02 4.68
N ALA A 195 -2.97 6.96 5.00
CA ALA A 195 -3.51 7.53 6.23
C ALA A 195 -3.11 8.99 6.49
N LEU A 196 -2.95 9.81 5.44
CA LEU A 196 -2.57 11.21 5.57
C LEU A 196 -3.56 11.96 6.48
N GLY A 197 -3.04 12.50 7.59
CA GLY A 197 -3.82 13.25 8.56
C GLY A 197 -4.78 12.41 9.41
N ALA A 198 -4.81 11.08 9.25
CA ALA A 198 -5.73 10.24 9.99
C ALA A 198 -5.33 10.12 11.48
N PHE A 199 -6.34 10.08 12.36
CA PHE A 199 -6.14 9.96 13.79
C PHE A 199 -7.31 9.25 14.47
N ALA A 200 -7.02 8.60 15.60
CA ALA A 200 -8.02 8.11 16.53
C ALA A 200 -8.26 9.15 17.63
N ALA A 201 -9.49 9.22 18.13
CA ALA A 201 -9.86 10.06 19.26
C ALA A 201 -10.80 9.31 20.21
N VAL A 202 -10.60 9.53 21.51
CA VAL A 202 -11.37 8.95 22.60
C VAL A 202 -11.94 10.08 23.46
N ARG A 203 -13.19 9.94 23.88
CA ARG A 203 -13.86 10.91 24.75
C ARG A 203 -13.37 10.71 26.19
N ALA A 204 -12.73 11.74 26.74
CA ALA A 204 -12.34 11.85 28.15
C ALA A 204 -13.19 12.90 28.88
N GLU A 205 -13.04 13.01 30.20
CA GLU A 205 -13.81 13.97 31.03
C GLU A 205 -13.66 15.42 30.56
N ALA A 206 -12.42 15.82 30.22
CA ALA A 206 -12.10 17.18 29.78
C ALA A 206 -12.35 17.43 28.27
N GLY A 207 -12.86 16.44 27.53
CA GLY A 207 -13.07 16.50 26.09
C GLY A 207 -12.34 15.37 25.35
N TRP A 208 -12.06 15.56 24.07
CA TRP A 208 -11.42 14.53 23.25
C TRP A 208 -9.89 14.54 23.41
N ILE A 209 -9.31 13.36 23.54
CA ILE A 209 -7.86 13.11 23.41
C ILE A 209 -7.66 12.05 22.33
N GLY A 210 -6.43 11.82 21.86
CA GLY A 210 -6.24 10.85 20.80
C GLY A 210 -4.80 10.62 20.37
N ARG A 211 -4.64 10.07 19.16
CA ARG A 211 -3.33 9.80 18.57
C ARG A 211 -3.41 9.84 17.05
N ARG A 212 -2.41 10.46 16.41
CA ARG A 212 -2.24 10.37 14.96
C ARG A 212 -1.69 8.99 14.60
N LEU A 213 -2.20 8.38 13.52
CA LEU A 213 -1.76 7.04 13.11
C LEU A 213 -0.25 6.99 12.83
N ASN A 214 0.30 8.07 12.27
CA ASN A 214 1.73 8.22 11.99
C ASN A 214 2.29 9.48 12.65
N GLY A 215 2.08 9.65 13.96
CA GLY A 215 2.50 10.88 14.61
C GLY A 215 2.42 10.88 16.12
N PRO A 216 2.61 12.07 16.71
CA PRO A 216 2.57 12.24 18.15
C PRO A 216 1.17 11.99 18.71
N PRO A 217 1.07 11.74 20.03
CA PRO A 217 -0.20 11.76 20.72
C PRO A 217 -0.88 13.14 20.65
N LEU A 218 -2.20 13.16 20.83
CA LEU A 218 -3.07 14.32 20.85
C LEU A 218 -3.64 14.49 22.27
N ASP A 219 -2.80 14.94 23.20
CA ASP A 219 -3.06 14.91 24.65
C ASP A 219 -4.04 15.98 25.16
N SER A 220 -4.74 16.68 24.27
CA SER A 220 -5.70 17.72 24.65
C SER A 220 -6.81 17.89 23.62
N PRO A 221 -7.99 18.40 24.04
CA PRO A 221 -9.07 18.75 23.11
C PRO A 221 -8.62 19.71 22.01
N ALA A 222 -7.77 20.70 22.34
CA ALA A 222 -7.24 21.64 21.35
C ALA A 222 -6.35 20.95 20.30
N ALA A 223 -5.57 19.93 20.69
CA ALA A 223 -4.75 19.16 19.77
C ALA A 223 -5.61 18.31 18.82
N VAL A 224 -6.67 17.68 19.33
CA VAL A 224 -7.63 16.93 18.51
C VAL A 224 -8.35 17.86 17.53
N GLU A 225 -8.85 19.01 17.98
CA GLU A 225 -9.53 19.99 17.10
C GLU A 225 -8.56 20.62 16.08
N SER A 226 -7.28 20.74 16.40
CA SER A 226 -6.25 21.14 15.43
C SER A 226 -6.03 20.06 14.36
N ALA A 227 -5.92 18.80 14.77
CA ALA A 227 -5.78 17.66 13.85
C ALA A 227 -7.02 17.50 12.95
N TRP A 228 -8.21 17.71 13.51
CA TRP A 228 -9.47 17.72 12.77
C TRP A 228 -9.48 18.81 11.68
N ARG A 229 -9.15 20.05 12.03
CA ARG A 229 -9.06 21.18 11.09
C ARG A 229 -8.02 20.95 9.99
N GLU A 230 -6.87 20.36 10.33
CA GLU A 230 -5.85 19.98 9.35
C GLU A 230 -6.40 18.94 8.36
N LEU A 231 -7.03 17.87 8.87
CA LEU A 231 -7.61 16.80 8.08
C LEU A 231 -8.64 17.35 7.07
N ILE A 232 -9.62 18.12 7.54
CA ILE A 232 -10.65 18.71 6.66
C ILE A 232 -10.10 19.85 5.77
N GLY A 233 -8.91 20.38 6.08
CA GLY A 233 -8.18 21.29 5.19
C GLY A 233 -7.60 20.57 3.97
N HIS A 234 -7.26 19.29 4.11
CA HIS A 234 -6.74 18.43 3.05
C HIS A 234 -7.83 17.90 2.11
N GLY A 235 -9.04 17.62 2.60
CA GLY A 235 -10.14 17.11 1.79
C GLY A 235 -11.42 16.83 2.57
N ASP A 236 -12.39 16.20 1.92
CA ASP A 236 -13.57 15.67 2.61
C ASP A 236 -13.13 14.59 3.61
N ALA A 237 -13.76 14.54 4.77
CA ALA A 237 -13.42 13.65 5.86
C ALA A 237 -14.60 12.76 6.28
N LEU A 238 -14.26 11.61 6.84
CA LEU A 238 -15.18 10.65 7.43
C LEU A 238 -14.81 10.45 8.89
N VAL A 239 -15.82 10.35 9.74
CA VAL A 239 -15.70 9.90 11.13
C VAL A 239 -16.39 8.56 11.25
N GLN A 240 -15.69 7.56 11.79
CA GLN A 240 -16.15 6.18 11.93
C GLN A 240 -15.89 5.69 13.36
N PRO A 241 -16.58 4.65 13.85
CA PRO A 241 -16.19 4.01 15.11
C PRO A 241 -14.74 3.53 15.04
N LEU A 242 -14.02 3.64 16.16
CA LEU A 242 -12.70 3.04 16.28
C LEU A 242 -12.86 1.51 16.36
N LEU A 243 -12.25 0.79 15.42
CA LEU A 243 -12.30 -0.68 15.41
C LEU A 243 -11.24 -1.26 16.35
N ARG A 244 -11.53 -2.42 16.91
CA ARG A 244 -10.61 -3.17 17.77
C ARG A 244 -10.48 -4.61 17.25
N ASP A 245 -9.26 -5.14 17.31
CA ASP A 245 -8.98 -6.53 16.95
C ASP A 245 -9.80 -7.50 17.82
N CYS A 246 -10.16 -8.64 17.23
CA CYS A 246 -10.73 -9.78 17.94
C CYS A 246 -9.71 -10.39 18.92
N VAL A 247 -10.20 -11.18 19.88
CA VAL A 247 -9.36 -11.78 20.93
C VAL A 247 -8.18 -12.59 20.37
N ALA A 248 -8.35 -13.25 19.23
CA ALA A 248 -7.30 -14.07 18.62
C ALA A 248 -6.18 -13.24 17.96
N LEU A 249 -6.44 -12.01 17.51
CA LEU A 249 -5.45 -11.15 16.85
C LEU A 249 -4.70 -10.24 17.84
N ARG A 250 -5.35 -9.83 18.95
CA ARG A 250 -4.74 -8.92 19.95
C ARG A 250 -3.35 -9.34 20.44
N PRO A 251 -3.07 -10.62 20.75
CA PRO A 251 -1.75 -11.02 21.24
C PRO A 251 -0.61 -10.86 20.22
N LEU A 252 -0.91 -10.66 18.93
CA LEU A 252 0.09 -10.52 17.89
C LEU A 252 0.76 -9.14 17.93
N ALA A 253 -0.01 -8.10 18.26
CA ALA A 253 0.47 -6.73 18.40
C ALA A 253 1.17 -6.55 19.75
N GLU A 254 2.31 -5.84 19.75
CA GLU A 254 3.05 -5.53 21.00
C GLU A 254 2.45 -4.35 21.76
N VAL A 255 1.62 -3.55 21.10
CA VAL A 255 1.05 -2.33 21.65
C VAL A 255 -0.46 -2.51 21.71
N GLU A 256 -1.02 -2.31 22.90
CA GLU A 256 -2.43 -1.93 23.01
C GLU A 256 -2.59 -0.59 22.31
N GLY A 257 -3.01 -0.64 21.05
CA GLY A 257 -3.00 0.50 20.14
C GLY A 257 -4.35 0.71 19.47
N ASP A 258 -4.46 1.89 18.85
CA ASP A 258 -5.63 2.30 18.06
C ASP A 258 -5.54 1.82 16.60
N GLU A 259 -4.52 1.01 16.28
CA GLU A 259 -4.31 0.43 14.96
C GLU A 259 -4.64 -1.06 15.00
N VAL A 260 -5.47 -1.51 14.06
CA VAL A 260 -5.93 -2.89 13.96
C VAL A 260 -4.97 -3.72 13.11
N THR A 261 -4.89 -5.01 13.42
CA THR A 261 -4.25 -5.99 12.54
C THR A 261 -5.04 -6.07 11.23
N THR A 262 -4.32 -5.93 10.11
CA THR A 262 -4.92 -5.92 8.78
C THR A 262 -4.63 -7.23 8.04
N ILE A 263 -5.67 -7.85 7.49
CA ILE A 263 -5.59 -8.97 6.57
C ILE A 263 -5.72 -8.39 5.17
N ARG A 264 -4.64 -8.37 4.41
CA ARG A 264 -4.64 -7.91 3.01
C ARG A 264 -4.80 -9.10 2.08
N ALA A 265 -5.94 -9.19 1.39
CA ALA A 265 -6.20 -10.17 0.34
C ALA A 265 -6.12 -9.49 -1.03
N ILE A 266 -5.18 -9.92 -1.88
CA ILE A 266 -5.05 -9.38 -3.24
C ILE A 266 -5.71 -10.36 -4.20
N THR A 267 -6.87 -10.01 -4.73
CA THR A 267 -7.60 -10.83 -5.70
C THR A 267 -7.36 -10.33 -7.12
N ARG A 268 -7.61 -11.20 -8.08
CA ARG A 268 -7.63 -10.91 -9.51
C ARG A 268 -9.03 -11.18 -10.07
N ARG A 269 -9.35 -10.56 -11.21
CA ARG A 269 -10.68 -10.66 -11.85
C ARG A 269 -11.06 -12.09 -12.26
N ASP A 270 -10.09 -12.98 -12.48
CA ASP A 270 -10.28 -14.40 -12.74
C ASP A 270 -10.54 -15.22 -11.46
N ASP A 271 -11.03 -14.56 -10.39
CA ASP A 271 -11.27 -15.08 -9.05
C ASP A 271 -10.05 -15.77 -8.41
N GLU A 272 -8.85 -15.44 -8.88
CA GLU A 272 -7.60 -15.94 -8.32
C GLU A 272 -7.13 -15.05 -7.16
N LEU A 273 -6.92 -15.66 -5.99
CA LEU A 273 -6.17 -15.02 -4.90
C LEU A 273 -4.69 -14.99 -5.29
N LEU A 274 -4.14 -13.79 -5.52
CA LEU A 274 -2.72 -13.61 -5.80
C LEU A 274 -1.88 -13.85 -4.54
N VAL A 275 -2.25 -13.21 -3.43
CA VAL A 275 -1.60 -13.40 -2.12
C VAL A 275 -2.51 -12.91 -1.01
N ALA A 276 -2.41 -13.54 0.16
CA ALA A 276 -2.98 -13.04 1.40
C ALA A 276 -1.87 -12.76 2.41
N LEU A 277 -1.96 -11.62 3.09
CA LEU A 277 -0.96 -11.11 4.02
C LEU A 277 -1.61 -10.74 5.34
N LEU A 278 -0.92 -11.00 6.45
CA LEU A 278 -1.24 -10.48 7.77
C LEU A 278 -0.27 -9.34 8.10
N GLU A 279 -0.79 -8.12 8.19
CA GLU A 279 -0.05 -6.90 8.51
C GLU A 279 -0.33 -6.53 9.98
N VAL A 280 0.65 -6.82 10.86
CA VAL A 280 0.56 -6.57 12.30
C VAL A 280 1.30 -5.27 12.65
N PRO A 281 0.64 -4.28 13.26
CA PRO A 281 1.25 -2.98 13.57
C PRO A 281 2.41 -3.13 14.57
N LEU A 282 3.45 -2.30 14.38
CA LEU A 282 4.65 -2.28 15.22
C LEU A 282 4.73 -1.01 16.08
N PRO A 283 5.28 -1.07 17.30
CA PRO A 283 5.44 0.10 18.17
C PRO A 283 6.26 1.23 17.54
N THR A 284 7.22 0.87 16.69
CA THR A 284 8.11 1.80 15.99
C THR A 284 7.51 2.40 14.72
N GLY A 285 6.24 2.08 14.43
CA GLY A 285 5.56 2.38 13.18
C GLY A 285 5.81 1.31 12.10
N GLY A 286 4.91 1.26 11.12
CA GLY A 286 4.91 0.24 10.08
C GLY A 286 4.39 -1.11 10.57
N TYR A 287 4.63 -2.16 9.79
CA TYR A 287 4.02 -3.46 10.01
C TYR A 287 5.03 -4.60 9.89
N ALA A 288 4.84 -5.62 10.72
CA ALA A 288 5.31 -6.97 10.42
C ALA A 288 4.34 -7.61 9.43
N ILE A 289 4.86 -8.14 8.33
CA ILE A 289 4.07 -8.75 7.26
C ILE A 289 4.35 -10.25 7.24
N LEU A 290 3.30 -11.05 7.41
CA LEU A 290 3.35 -12.51 7.35
C LEU A 290 2.48 -13.01 6.19
N GLU A 291 2.94 -14.02 5.47
CA GLU A 291 2.15 -14.64 4.40
C GLU A 291 1.11 -15.60 5.00
N ILE A 292 -0.10 -15.59 4.44
CA ILE A 292 -1.18 -16.49 4.79
C ILE A 292 -1.36 -17.51 3.66
N GLU A 293 -1.45 -18.79 4.01
CA GLU A 293 -1.76 -19.87 3.08
C GLU A 293 -3.23 -19.79 2.64
N ALA A 294 -3.44 -19.67 1.33
CA ALA A 294 -4.77 -19.50 0.74
C ALA A 294 -5.78 -20.61 1.11
N ALA A 295 -5.33 -21.86 1.19
CA ALA A 295 -6.20 -23.00 1.39
C ALA A 295 -6.65 -23.18 2.85
N THR A 296 -5.82 -22.74 3.80
CA THR A 296 -6.03 -23.04 5.22
C THR A 296 -6.23 -21.79 6.07
N GLY A 297 -5.85 -20.60 5.58
CA GLY A 297 -5.76 -19.40 6.40
C GLY A 297 -4.65 -19.44 7.44
N ALA A 298 -3.75 -20.43 7.38
CA ALA A 298 -2.62 -20.52 8.30
C ALA A 298 -1.51 -19.55 7.92
N VAL A 299 -0.82 -18.99 8.91
CA VAL A 299 0.41 -18.23 8.67
C VAL A 299 1.51 -19.18 8.21
N LEU A 300 2.03 -18.97 7.00
CA LEU A 300 3.07 -19.82 6.41
C LEU A 300 4.41 -19.67 7.14
N PRO A 301 5.25 -20.73 7.26
CA PRO A 301 6.58 -20.69 7.88
C PRO A 301 7.52 -19.65 7.23
N GLU A 302 8.66 -19.37 7.89
CA GLU A 302 9.67 -18.48 7.30
C GLU A 302 10.19 -19.06 5.98
N VAL A 303 10.21 -18.25 4.93
CA VAL A 303 10.72 -18.67 3.62
C VAL A 303 12.25 -18.72 3.70
N PRO A 304 12.92 -19.87 3.48
CA PRO A 304 14.36 -20.04 3.73
C PRO A 304 15.29 -19.09 2.97
N HIS A 305 14.80 -18.41 1.93
CA HIS A 305 15.59 -17.61 1.01
C HIS A 305 15.38 -16.11 1.12
N HIS A 306 14.44 -15.66 1.97
CA HIS A 306 14.16 -14.25 2.19
C HIS A 306 14.44 -13.93 3.66
N PRO A 307 15.38 -13.03 3.96
CA PRO A 307 15.64 -12.66 5.34
C PRO A 307 14.38 -12.01 5.91
N THR A 308 13.68 -12.73 6.78
CA THR A 308 12.50 -12.18 7.45
C THR A 308 12.97 -11.05 8.38
N PRO A 309 12.33 -9.87 8.38
CA PRO A 309 12.64 -8.85 9.36
C PRO A 309 12.47 -9.39 10.79
N ALA A 310 13.30 -8.93 11.74
CA ALA A 310 13.24 -9.41 13.12
C ALA A 310 11.84 -9.25 13.75
N ALA A 311 11.16 -8.14 13.44
CA ALA A 311 9.78 -7.89 13.85
C ALA A 311 8.80 -8.96 13.33
N ALA A 312 8.92 -9.36 12.06
CA ALA A 312 8.07 -10.41 11.51
C ALA A 312 8.35 -11.78 12.14
N ARG A 313 9.60 -12.10 12.50
CA ARG A 313 9.91 -13.30 13.31
C ARG A 313 9.29 -13.24 14.71
N ALA A 314 9.32 -12.08 15.36
CA ALA A 314 8.73 -11.91 16.70
C ALA A 314 7.21 -12.08 16.68
N VAL A 315 6.52 -11.46 15.71
CA VAL A 315 5.05 -11.65 15.53
C VAL A 315 4.72 -13.11 15.25
N ARG A 316 5.48 -13.76 14.37
CA ARG A 316 5.31 -15.19 14.07
C ARG A 316 5.48 -16.06 15.30
N GLN A 317 6.48 -15.78 16.14
CA GLN A 317 6.69 -16.51 17.39
C GLN A 317 5.50 -16.34 18.35
N ARG A 318 4.91 -15.14 18.43
CA ARG A 318 3.69 -14.89 19.21
C ARG A 318 2.46 -15.59 18.65
N ALA A 319 2.34 -15.65 17.33
CA ALA A 319 1.27 -16.38 16.66
C ALA A 319 1.32 -17.88 17.00
N GLY A 320 2.53 -18.43 17.10
CA GLY A 320 2.75 -19.85 17.32
C GLY A 320 2.58 -20.67 16.05
N ASP A 321 2.98 -21.94 16.12
CA ASP A 321 2.90 -22.86 14.98
C ASP A 321 1.44 -23.18 14.65
N GLY A 322 1.10 -23.08 13.36
CA GLY A 322 -0.24 -23.38 12.88
C GLY A 322 -1.30 -22.32 13.19
N PHE A 323 -0.92 -21.11 13.59
CA PHE A 323 -1.86 -20.00 13.76
C PHE A 323 -2.70 -19.79 12.50
N ARG A 324 -4.03 -19.78 12.65
CA ARG A 324 -4.98 -19.53 11.58
C ARG A 324 -5.67 -18.19 11.77
N VAL A 325 -5.75 -17.42 10.70
CA VAL A 325 -6.45 -16.13 10.69
C VAL A 325 -7.96 -16.38 10.87
N PRO A 326 -8.60 -15.75 11.88
CA PRO A 326 -10.04 -15.90 12.09
C PRO A 326 -10.84 -15.40 10.87
N CYS A 327 -11.98 -16.04 10.59
CA CYS A 327 -12.90 -15.67 9.51
C CYS A 327 -12.28 -15.64 8.10
N PHE A 328 -11.14 -16.31 7.88
CA PHE A 328 -10.41 -16.19 6.61
C PHE A 328 -11.21 -16.63 5.38
N ASP A 329 -11.97 -17.73 5.47
CA ASP A 329 -12.81 -18.19 4.36
C ASP A 329 -13.88 -17.16 3.97
N ALA A 330 -14.46 -16.48 4.97
CA ALA A 330 -15.43 -15.41 4.73
C ALA A 330 -14.76 -14.19 4.08
N ILE A 331 -13.54 -13.82 4.51
CA ILE A 331 -12.75 -12.74 3.91
C ILE A 331 -12.47 -13.03 2.44
N LEU A 332 -12.07 -14.26 2.09
CA LEU A 332 -11.80 -14.63 0.69
C LEU A 332 -13.08 -14.62 -0.15
N ALA A 333 -14.16 -15.22 0.35
CA ALA A 333 -15.43 -15.25 -0.37
C ALA A 333 -16.00 -13.85 -0.63
N GLN A 334 -15.91 -12.96 0.36
CA GLN A 334 -16.37 -11.57 0.20
C GLN A 334 -15.44 -10.75 -0.70
N SER A 335 -14.13 -10.97 -0.63
CA SER A 335 -13.14 -10.34 -1.52
C SER A 335 -13.40 -10.71 -2.99
N ALA A 336 -13.62 -12.00 -3.28
CA ALA A 336 -13.97 -12.46 -4.62
C ALA A 336 -15.31 -11.86 -5.11
N ARG A 337 -16.32 -11.84 -4.23
CA ARG A 337 -17.61 -11.18 -4.55
C ARG A 337 -17.42 -9.71 -4.94
N LEU A 338 -16.64 -8.95 -4.18
CA LEU A 338 -16.38 -7.53 -4.47
C LEU A 338 -15.54 -7.33 -5.73
N GLN A 339 -14.58 -8.23 -5.98
CA GLN A 339 -13.76 -8.24 -7.19
C GLN A 339 -14.61 -8.38 -8.46
N ALA A 340 -15.71 -9.13 -8.41
CA ALA A 340 -16.65 -9.24 -9.53
C ALA A 340 -17.45 -7.94 -9.80
N LEU A 341 -17.55 -7.04 -8.82
CA LEU A 341 -18.32 -5.78 -8.94
C LEU A 341 -17.48 -4.60 -9.45
N VAL A 342 -16.16 -4.72 -9.42
CA VAL A 342 -15.24 -3.64 -9.74
C VAL A 342 -14.37 -4.05 -10.92
N ASP A 343 -14.48 -3.32 -12.04
CA ASP A 343 -13.74 -3.62 -13.27
C ASP A 343 -12.27 -3.20 -13.18
N LEU A 344 -11.52 -3.87 -12.30
CA LEU A 344 -10.08 -3.75 -12.18
C LEU A 344 -9.44 -5.15 -12.25
N PRO A 345 -8.27 -5.29 -12.90
CA PRO A 345 -7.62 -6.60 -13.03
C PRO A 345 -7.22 -7.24 -11.70
N ALA A 346 -6.88 -6.41 -10.71
CA ALA A 346 -6.54 -6.86 -9.37
C ALA A 346 -6.79 -5.77 -8.34
N ILE A 347 -7.24 -6.15 -7.15
CA ILE A 347 -7.55 -5.25 -6.04
C ILE A 347 -6.96 -5.82 -4.75
N ALA A 348 -6.36 -4.96 -3.93
CA ALA A 348 -5.94 -5.31 -2.58
C ALA A 348 -7.05 -4.93 -1.59
N TRP A 349 -7.69 -5.92 -1.00
CA TRP A 349 -8.73 -5.73 0.01
C TRP A 349 -8.11 -5.78 1.39
N ASP A 350 -8.29 -4.71 2.15
CA ASP A 350 -7.77 -4.61 3.50
C ASP A 350 -8.91 -4.87 4.48
N TRP A 351 -8.77 -5.93 5.26
CA TRP A 351 -9.75 -6.40 6.23
C TRP A 351 -9.19 -6.30 7.63
N THR A 352 -10.06 -6.16 8.62
CA THR A 352 -9.75 -6.51 10.01
C THR A 352 -10.78 -7.52 10.51
N VAL A 353 -10.51 -8.16 11.66
CA VAL A 353 -11.49 -9.01 12.33
C VAL A 353 -11.75 -8.45 13.71
N THR A 354 -12.98 -8.00 13.94
CA THR A 354 -13.45 -7.52 15.24
C THR A 354 -14.10 -8.65 16.03
N ALA A 355 -14.63 -8.36 17.22
CA ALA A 355 -15.41 -9.34 17.98
C ALA A 355 -16.66 -9.85 17.21
N ASP A 356 -17.19 -9.04 16.29
CA ASP A 356 -18.42 -9.33 15.55
C ASP A 356 -18.16 -9.99 14.17
N GLY A 357 -16.90 -10.18 13.80
CA GLY A 357 -16.50 -10.81 12.54
C GLY A 357 -15.62 -9.93 11.64
N PRO A 358 -15.45 -10.30 10.36
CA PRO A 358 -14.60 -9.57 9.44
C PRO A 358 -15.24 -8.24 9.03
N VAL A 359 -14.43 -7.19 8.96
CA VAL A 359 -14.83 -5.85 8.54
C VAL A 359 -13.89 -5.37 7.44
N LEU A 360 -14.44 -5.00 6.27
CA LEU A 360 -13.68 -4.46 5.15
C LEU A 360 -13.32 -3.00 5.40
N LEU A 361 -12.04 -2.70 5.51
CA LEU A 361 -11.51 -1.35 5.75
C LEU A 361 -11.50 -0.50 4.48
N GLU A 362 -10.98 -1.07 3.38
CA GLU A 362 -10.92 -0.43 2.07
C GLU A 362 -10.54 -1.43 0.96
N GLY A 363 -10.83 -1.05 -0.30
CA GLY A 363 -10.28 -1.68 -1.49
C GLY A 363 -9.25 -0.76 -2.15
N ASN A 364 -8.07 -1.28 -2.44
CA ASN A 364 -6.95 -0.52 -2.98
C ASN A 364 -6.66 -0.92 -4.43
N SER A 365 -6.84 0.01 -5.37
CA SER A 365 -6.44 -0.15 -6.78
C SER A 365 -4.94 0.07 -7.02
N GLY A 366 -4.25 0.70 -6.07
CA GLY A 366 -2.84 1.06 -6.15
C GLY A 366 -2.03 0.47 -5.00
N TRP A 367 -1.82 -0.84 -5.01
CA TRP A 367 -1.09 -1.57 -3.97
C TRP A 367 0.39 -1.75 -4.29
N SER A 368 1.20 -2.07 -3.27
CA SER A 368 2.64 -2.31 -3.43
C SER A 368 2.89 -3.68 -4.06
N GLY A 369 3.58 -3.72 -5.21
CA GLY A 369 4.00 -4.97 -5.85
C GLY A 369 5.04 -5.77 -5.06
N LEU A 370 5.59 -5.21 -3.98
CA LEU A 370 6.72 -5.77 -3.27
C LEU A 370 6.43 -7.14 -2.65
N MET A 371 5.41 -7.24 -1.79
CA MET A 371 5.12 -8.46 -1.04
C MET A 371 4.61 -9.61 -1.92
N PRO A 372 3.68 -9.40 -2.86
CA PRO A 372 3.30 -10.44 -3.81
C PRO A 372 4.52 -11.03 -4.53
N GLN A 373 5.49 -10.21 -4.89
CA GLN A 373 6.67 -10.67 -5.61
C GLN A 373 7.72 -11.36 -4.76
N VAL A 374 7.81 -11.00 -3.48
CA VAL A 374 8.62 -11.73 -2.50
C VAL A 374 8.10 -13.15 -2.35
N PHE A 375 6.77 -13.33 -2.27
CA PHE A 375 6.17 -14.64 -1.96
C PHE A 375 5.87 -15.49 -3.20
N ARG A 376 5.45 -14.87 -4.31
CA ARG A 376 4.99 -15.58 -5.53
C ARG A 376 5.91 -15.42 -6.72
N GLY A 377 6.98 -14.63 -6.60
CA GLY A 377 7.87 -14.30 -7.72
C GLY A 377 7.32 -13.19 -8.61
N GLY A 378 7.94 -12.95 -9.75
CA GLY A 378 7.68 -11.75 -10.55
C GLY A 378 6.22 -11.63 -11.03
N LEU A 379 5.65 -10.42 -10.99
CA LEU A 379 4.27 -10.14 -11.43
C LEU A 379 4.03 -10.36 -12.93
N LEU A 380 5.09 -10.45 -13.73
CA LEU A 380 5.02 -10.75 -15.17
C LEU A 380 5.31 -12.24 -15.45
N THR A 381 5.37 -13.09 -14.42
CA THR A 381 5.52 -14.54 -14.58
C THR A 381 4.23 -15.14 -15.13
N GLY A 382 4.30 -15.92 -16.20
CA GLY A 382 3.11 -16.56 -16.77
C GLY A 382 2.13 -15.59 -17.42
N ASP A 383 2.42 -14.29 -17.40
CA ASP A 383 1.76 -13.30 -18.23
C ASP A 383 1.93 -13.75 -19.68
N ARG A 384 0.89 -14.41 -20.18
CA ARG A 384 0.44 -14.26 -21.55
C ARG A 384 -0.04 -12.81 -21.70
N CYS A 385 0.86 -11.84 -21.46
CA CYS A 385 0.82 -10.54 -22.11
C CYS A 385 1.03 -10.79 -23.63
N GLY A 386 0.17 -11.61 -24.21
CA GLY A 386 0.10 -11.86 -25.64
C GLY A 386 -0.60 -10.69 -26.29
N ALA A 387 -0.23 -10.48 -27.56
CA ALA A 387 -0.93 -9.67 -28.55
C ALA A 387 -1.10 -8.19 -28.22
#